data_AF-A0A2P6MNJ0-F1
#
_entry.id   AF-A0A2P6MNJ0-F1
#
_cell.length_a   1.000
_cell.length_b   1.000
_cell.length_c   1.000
_cell.angle_alpha   90.00
_cell.angle_beta   90.00
_cell.angle_gamma   90.00
#
_symmetry.space_group_name_H-M   'P 1'
#
loop_
_entity.id
_entity.type
_entity.pdbx_description
1 polymer ?
#
loop_
_entity_poly.entity_id
_entity_poly.type
_entity_poly.pdbx_seq_one_letter_code
_entity_poly.pdbx_strand_id
1 'polypeptide(L)'
;AATKLDSLCPKIVQATKDALLDPKNAAKQEALAKLIKEAKDTSDFVNDAAERMRTDAKLTQDLSKLNVSTKVNLNPEGRKDAILDAAQNVSNAASVNPVNQEHKNLLDIAQAIALEMAKLSEAAARKDKAGMIESAKKIAGMLGKIQTFSDDIAGKCKDPILRERLQAISRVPQNFAVQLKIIAAVKSGSGANDNSAKHQLVTCAQSLCNSVIKTVEAAQSAAIKCK
;
A
#
# COMPACT_ATOMS: atom_id res chain seq x y z
N ALA A 1 -0.82 9.14 10.56
CA ALA A 1 -0.49 8.86 11.97
C ALA A 1 0.51 9.88 12.50
N ALA A 2 1.68 10.08 11.88
CA ALA A 2 2.63 11.15 12.24
C ALA A 2 1.99 12.57 12.28
N THR A 3 1.26 12.98 11.25
CA THR A 3 0.53 14.27 11.20
C THR A 3 -0.58 14.40 12.26
N LYS A 4 -1.14 13.27 12.70
CA LYS A 4 -2.15 13.23 13.78
C LYS A 4 -1.44 13.39 15.13
N LEU A 5 -0.25 12.80 15.30
CA LEU A 5 0.60 13.00 16.48
C LEU A 5 1.07 14.46 16.59
N ASP A 6 1.52 15.07 15.49
CA ASP A 6 1.98 16.47 15.44
C ASP A 6 0.87 17.47 15.79
N SER A 7 -0.37 17.18 15.40
CA SER A 7 -1.53 18.02 15.75
C SER A 7 -2.12 17.75 17.13
N LEU A 8 -1.80 16.59 17.75
CA LEU A 8 -2.19 16.24 19.11
C LEU A 8 -1.23 16.81 20.15
N CYS A 9 0.08 16.88 19.86
CA CYS A 9 1.09 17.47 20.74
C CYS A 9 0.71 18.86 21.30
N PRO A 10 0.39 19.88 20.48
CA PRO A 10 0.03 21.20 21.01
C PRO A 10 -1.29 21.19 21.79
N LYS A 11 -2.24 20.31 21.43
CA LYS A 11 -3.54 20.16 22.13
C LYS A 11 -3.38 19.52 23.50
N ILE A 12 -2.48 18.54 23.63
CA ILE A 12 -2.15 17.91 24.91
C ILE A 12 -1.43 18.91 25.81
N VAL A 13 -0.48 19.68 25.29
CA VAL A 13 0.22 20.73 26.05
C VAL A 13 -0.77 21.77 26.57
N GLN A 14 -1.70 22.23 25.72
CA GLN A 14 -2.73 23.19 26.12
C GLN A 14 -3.69 22.59 27.16
N ALA A 15 -4.22 21.39 26.93
CA ALA A 15 -5.11 20.71 27.87
C ALA A 15 -4.43 20.39 29.22
N THR A 16 -3.12 20.12 29.20
CA THR A 16 -2.31 19.93 30.42
C THR A 16 -2.21 21.24 31.20
N LYS A 17 -1.96 22.35 30.51
CA LYS A 17 -1.93 23.68 31.11
C LYS A 17 -3.28 24.07 31.71
N ASP A 18 -4.37 23.78 31.02
CA ASP A 18 -5.73 24.08 31.47
C ASP A 18 -6.17 23.20 32.65
N ALA A 19 -5.72 21.93 32.71
CA ALA A 19 -5.97 21.03 33.83
C ALA A 19 -5.12 21.37 35.07
N LEU A 20 -3.90 21.89 34.88
CA LEU A 20 -3.03 22.38 35.97
C LEU A 20 -3.56 23.67 36.61
N LEU A 21 -4.17 24.55 35.81
CA LEU A 21 -4.79 25.79 36.29
C LEU A 21 -6.07 25.55 37.10
N ASP A 22 -6.73 24.40 36.92
CA ASP A 22 -8.02 24.10 37.56
C ASP A 22 -8.12 22.61 37.92
N PRO A 23 -7.36 22.15 38.93
CA PRO A 23 -7.14 20.72 39.20
C PRO A 23 -8.36 19.97 39.74
N LYS A 24 -9.42 20.68 40.14
CA LYS A 24 -10.66 20.08 40.66
C LYS A 24 -11.74 19.94 39.58
N ASN A 25 -11.47 20.42 38.37
CA ASN A 25 -12.43 20.39 37.27
C ASN A 25 -12.38 19.06 36.53
N ALA A 26 -13.31 18.16 36.87
CA ALA A 26 -13.39 16.81 36.31
C ALA A 26 -13.48 16.79 34.78
N ALA A 27 -14.18 17.76 34.17
CA ALA A 27 -14.34 17.83 32.72
C ALA A 27 -13.01 18.14 31.98
N LYS A 28 -12.15 18.97 32.57
CA LYS A 28 -10.82 19.29 31.99
C LYS A 28 -9.84 18.13 32.16
N GLN A 29 -9.91 17.40 33.28
CA GLN A 29 -9.12 16.18 33.48
C GLN A 29 -9.54 15.06 32.52
N GLU A 30 -10.84 14.88 32.28
CA GLU A 30 -11.35 13.88 31.35
C GLU A 30 -10.97 14.20 29.90
N ALA A 31 -11.03 15.47 29.50
CA ALA A 31 -10.56 15.93 28.19
C ALA A 31 -9.06 15.65 27.97
N LEU A 32 -8.24 15.88 28.99
CA LEU A 32 -6.80 15.56 28.96
C LEU A 32 -6.57 14.04 28.84
N ALA A 33 -7.28 13.23 29.65
CA ALA A 33 -7.17 11.77 29.61
C ALA A 33 -7.54 11.20 28.22
N LYS A 34 -8.58 11.75 27.59
CA LYS A 34 -9.01 11.35 26.24
C LYS A 34 -7.95 11.67 25.18
N LEU A 35 -7.36 12.87 25.24
CA LEU A 35 -6.29 13.27 24.30
C LEU A 35 -5.01 12.45 24.48
N ILE A 36 -4.64 12.12 25.72
CA ILE A 36 -3.50 11.25 26.03
C ILE A 36 -3.74 9.84 25.49
N LYS A 37 -4.95 9.29 25.67
CA LYS A 37 -5.32 7.98 25.13
C LYS A 37 -5.24 7.96 23.60
N GLU A 38 -5.77 9.00 22.94
CA GLU A 38 -5.76 9.08 21.47
C GLU A 38 -4.34 9.25 20.90
N ALA A 39 -3.44 9.94 21.61
CA ALA A 39 -2.02 10.01 21.25
C ALA A 39 -1.28 8.68 21.47
N LYS A 40 -1.60 7.96 22.55
CA LYS A 40 -1.03 6.63 22.83
C LYS A 40 -1.43 5.63 21.74
N ASP A 41 -2.71 5.54 21.39
CA ASP A 41 -3.19 4.64 20.35
C ASP A 41 -2.58 4.98 18.97
N THR A 42 -2.39 6.28 18.69
CA THR A 42 -1.73 6.74 17.46
C THR A 42 -0.23 6.41 17.46
N SER A 43 0.44 6.50 18.61
CA SER A 43 1.85 6.15 18.79
C SER A 43 2.07 4.64 18.66
N ASP A 44 1.24 3.83 19.31
CA ASP A 44 1.31 2.36 19.25
C ASP A 44 1.09 1.86 17.81
N PHE A 45 0.18 2.49 17.06
CA PHE A 45 0.00 2.22 15.63
C PHE A 45 1.25 2.56 14.79
N VAL A 46 1.94 3.67 15.08
CA VAL A 46 3.19 4.05 14.37
C VAL A 46 4.32 3.09 14.73
N ASN A 47 4.39 2.67 15.99
CA ASN A 47 5.46 1.80 16.48
C ASN A 47 5.31 0.37 15.95
N ASP A 48 4.09 -0.18 15.96
CA ASP A 48 3.78 -1.47 15.33
C ASP A 48 4.04 -1.44 13.82
N ALA A 49 3.72 -0.32 13.15
CA ALA A 49 4.06 -0.12 11.75
C ALA A 49 5.58 -0.09 11.50
N ALA A 50 6.36 0.56 12.37
CA ALA A 50 7.80 0.65 12.25
C ALA A 50 8.52 -0.71 12.46
N GLU A 51 8.05 -1.51 13.42
CA GLU A 51 8.60 -2.85 13.67
C GLU A 51 8.28 -3.83 12.53
N ARG A 52 7.08 -3.73 11.94
CA ARG A 52 6.73 -4.51 10.74
C ARG A 52 7.61 -4.12 9.55
N MET A 53 7.89 -2.83 9.35
CA MET A 53 8.81 -2.38 8.29
C MET A 53 10.24 -2.91 8.43
N ARG A 54 10.76 -3.02 9.66
CA ARG A 54 12.10 -3.61 9.92
C ARG A 54 12.13 -5.09 9.59
N THR A 55 11.08 -5.82 9.96
CA THR A 55 10.95 -7.25 9.70
C THR A 55 10.81 -7.53 8.19
N ASP A 56 10.06 -6.68 7.48
CA ASP A 56 9.82 -6.82 6.04
C ASP A 56 11.00 -6.39 5.17
N ALA A 57 11.81 -5.42 5.62
CA ALA A 57 13.07 -5.08 4.98
C ALA A 57 14.01 -6.29 4.96
N LYS A 58 14.01 -7.08 6.04
CA LYS A 58 14.77 -8.33 6.15
C LYS A 58 14.22 -9.40 5.21
N LEU A 59 12.89 -9.58 5.14
CA LEU A 59 12.25 -10.53 4.22
C LEU A 59 12.49 -10.18 2.75
N THR A 60 12.41 -8.89 2.40
CA THR A 60 12.64 -8.39 1.03
C THR A 60 14.10 -8.57 0.62
N GLN A 61 15.03 -8.32 1.55
CA GLN A 61 16.45 -8.58 1.34
C GLN A 61 16.72 -10.09 1.15
N ASP A 62 16.06 -10.96 1.88
CA ASP A 62 16.26 -12.41 1.75
C ASP A 62 15.61 -12.98 0.48
N LEU A 63 14.46 -12.45 0.03
CA LEU A 63 13.87 -12.75 -1.27
C LEU A 63 14.74 -12.29 -2.44
N SER A 64 15.44 -11.15 -2.30
CA SER A 64 16.36 -10.66 -3.34
C SER A 64 17.59 -11.57 -3.53
N LYS A 65 17.97 -12.35 -2.52
CA LYS A 65 19.06 -13.34 -2.58
C LYS A 65 18.63 -14.66 -3.24
N LEU A 66 17.34 -14.94 -3.36
CA LEU A 66 16.78 -16.22 -3.85
C LEU A 66 16.43 -16.24 -5.35
N ASN A 67 16.99 -15.32 -6.15
CA ASN A 67 17.10 -15.41 -7.63
C ASN A 67 15.83 -15.03 -8.44
N VAL A 68 15.82 -13.84 -9.08
CA VAL A 68 15.51 -13.61 -10.51
C VAL A 68 16.11 -12.27 -10.92
N SER A 69 17.09 -12.30 -11.83
CA SER A 69 17.46 -11.18 -12.70
C SER A 69 16.25 -10.70 -13.51
N THR A 70 15.42 -9.82 -12.97
CA THR A 70 14.55 -8.98 -13.78
C THR A 70 15.30 -7.67 -13.97
N LYS A 71 15.93 -7.49 -15.15
CA LYS A 71 16.47 -6.19 -15.55
C LYS A 71 15.30 -5.20 -15.59
N VAL A 72 15.12 -4.44 -14.50
CA VAL A 72 14.25 -3.27 -14.49
C VAL A 72 14.95 -2.24 -15.37
N ASN A 73 14.44 -2.02 -16.57
CA ASN A 73 14.92 -0.96 -17.44
C ASN A 73 14.48 0.37 -16.82
N LEU A 74 15.31 0.88 -15.92
CA LEU A 74 15.17 2.18 -15.28
C LEU A 74 15.47 3.25 -16.33
N ASN A 75 14.46 3.69 -17.07
CA ASN A 75 14.64 4.83 -17.96
C ASN A 75 14.51 6.12 -17.11
N PRO A 76 15.61 6.88 -16.89
CA PRO A 76 15.61 7.91 -15.84
C PRO A 76 15.03 9.25 -16.30
N GLU A 77 14.90 9.53 -17.59
CA GLU A 77 14.60 10.88 -18.05
C GLU A 77 13.66 10.91 -19.26
N GLY A 78 12.49 11.51 -19.06
CA GLY A 78 11.62 11.98 -20.14
C GLY A 78 10.65 10.94 -20.72
N ARG A 79 9.41 11.40 -20.92
CA ARG A 79 8.28 10.76 -21.65
C ARG A 79 7.51 9.65 -20.93
N LYS A 80 6.23 9.98 -20.72
CA LYS A 80 5.11 9.20 -20.15
C LYS A 80 5.25 8.94 -18.65
N ASP A 81 4.20 9.25 -17.90
CA ASP A 81 4.17 9.02 -16.46
C ASP A 81 4.50 7.55 -16.17
N ALA A 82 5.64 7.30 -15.53
CA ALA A 82 6.12 5.95 -15.25
C ALA A 82 5.13 5.11 -14.40
N ILE A 83 4.26 5.80 -13.64
CA ILE A 83 3.14 5.21 -12.91
C ILE A 83 2.03 4.77 -13.87
N LEU A 84 1.71 5.59 -14.88
CA LEU A 84 0.73 5.28 -15.91
C LEU A 84 1.18 4.10 -16.78
N ASP A 85 2.47 4.04 -17.13
CA ASP A 85 3.04 2.90 -17.86
C ASP A 85 2.93 1.60 -17.03
N ALA A 86 3.29 1.67 -15.75
CA ALA A 86 3.13 0.54 -14.83
C ALA A 86 1.66 0.11 -14.67
N ALA A 87 0.74 1.08 -14.62
CA ALA A 87 -0.69 0.81 -14.60
C ALA A 87 -1.17 0.10 -15.87
N GLN A 88 -0.70 0.55 -17.05
CA GLN A 88 -1.02 -0.09 -18.32
C GLN A 88 -0.50 -1.53 -18.38
N ASN A 89 0.69 -1.79 -17.84
CA ASN A 89 1.25 -3.14 -17.78
C ASN A 89 0.40 -4.07 -16.90
N VAL A 90 -0.13 -3.58 -15.77
CA VAL A 90 -1.09 -4.34 -14.94
C VAL A 90 -2.37 -4.62 -15.72
N SER A 91 -2.90 -3.63 -16.43
CA SER A 91 -4.11 -3.82 -17.25
C SER A 91 -3.91 -4.85 -18.36
N ASN A 92 -2.75 -4.83 -19.02
CA ASN A 92 -2.42 -5.79 -20.06
C ASN A 92 -2.31 -7.21 -19.48
N ALA A 93 -1.69 -7.36 -18.31
CA ALA A 93 -1.62 -8.65 -17.61
C ALA A 93 -3.00 -9.14 -17.13
N ALA A 94 -3.91 -8.22 -16.79
CA ALA A 94 -5.28 -8.54 -16.37
C ALA A 94 -6.23 -8.84 -17.55
N SER A 95 -5.87 -8.47 -18.78
CA SER A 95 -6.68 -8.66 -20.00
C SER A 95 -6.67 -10.09 -20.57
N VAL A 96 -6.19 -11.07 -19.79
CA VAL A 96 -6.15 -12.48 -20.20
C VAL A 96 -7.52 -13.14 -20.04
N ASN A 97 -7.77 -14.20 -20.82
CA ASN A 97 -9.02 -14.94 -20.69
C ASN A 97 -9.10 -15.65 -19.33
N PRO A 98 -10.20 -15.47 -18.57
CA PRO A 98 -10.36 -16.11 -17.28
C PRO A 98 -10.46 -17.64 -17.43
N VAL A 99 -9.87 -18.35 -16.48
CA VAL A 99 -9.79 -19.83 -16.49
C VAL A 99 -10.94 -20.44 -15.68
N ASN A 100 -11.32 -19.78 -14.60
CA ASN A 100 -12.45 -20.08 -13.72
C ASN A 100 -13.03 -18.75 -13.16
N GLN A 101 -14.09 -18.83 -12.36
CA GLN A 101 -14.78 -17.66 -11.84
C GLN A 101 -13.95 -16.90 -10.81
N GLU A 102 -13.15 -17.59 -9.99
CA GLU A 102 -12.27 -16.98 -8.99
C GLU A 102 -11.14 -16.20 -9.64
N HIS A 103 -10.54 -16.77 -10.68
CA HIS A 103 -9.54 -16.11 -11.51
C HIS A 103 -10.14 -14.89 -12.20
N LYS A 104 -11.38 -14.98 -12.71
CA LYS A 104 -12.09 -13.81 -13.26
C LYS A 104 -12.21 -12.68 -12.23
N ASN A 105 -12.65 -12.99 -11.02
CA ASN A 105 -12.78 -11.99 -9.95
C ASN A 105 -11.42 -11.34 -9.62
N LEU A 106 -10.33 -12.11 -9.63
CA LEU A 106 -8.98 -11.60 -9.43
C LEU A 106 -8.55 -10.66 -10.56
N LEU A 107 -8.81 -11.02 -11.82
CA LEU A 107 -8.52 -10.18 -13.00
C LEU A 107 -9.32 -8.87 -12.98
N ASP A 108 -10.60 -8.93 -12.61
CA ASP A 108 -11.46 -7.73 -12.50
C ASP A 108 -10.92 -6.74 -11.45
N ILE A 109 -10.42 -7.25 -10.31
CA ILE A 109 -9.78 -6.40 -9.30
C ILE A 109 -8.43 -5.88 -9.78
N ALA A 110 -7.62 -6.69 -10.46
CA ALA A 110 -6.34 -6.23 -11.01
C ALA A 110 -6.55 -5.10 -12.03
N GLN A 111 -7.58 -5.21 -12.87
CA GLN A 111 -7.99 -4.16 -13.80
C GLN A 111 -8.45 -2.89 -13.06
N ALA A 112 -9.21 -3.03 -11.97
CA ALA A 112 -9.60 -1.90 -11.14
C ALA A 112 -8.39 -1.22 -10.47
N ILE A 113 -7.38 -1.99 -10.05
CA ILE A 113 -6.12 -1.44 -9.52
C ILE A 113 -5.37 -0.65 -10.58
N ALA A 114 -5.30 -1.14 -11.83
CA ALA A 114 -4.69 -0.42 -12.93
C ALA A 114 -5.36 0.95 -13.16
N LEU A 115 -6.70 0.98 -13.20
CA LEU A 115 -7.47 2.22 -13.34
C LEU A 115 -7.21 3.20 -12.18
N GLU A 116 -7.17 2.70 -10.95
CA GLU A 116 -6.94 3.56 -9.78
C GLU A 116 -5.47 4.03 -9.71
N MET A 117 -4.53 3.25 -10.22
CA MET A 117 -3.13 3.63 -10.36
C MET A 117 -2.93 4.73 -11.41
N ALA A 118 -3.70 4.70 -12.50
CA ALA A 118 -3.74 5.79 -13.47
C ALA A 118 -4.27 7.09 -12.83
N LYS A 119 -5.35 7.01 -12.05
CA LYS A 119 -5.86 8.18 -11.29
C LYS A 119 -4.85 8.70 -10.27
N LEU A 120 -4.12 7.81 -9.61
CA LEU A 120 -3.03 8.20 -8.71
C LEU A 120 -1.95 8.99 -9.46
N SER A 121 -1.58 8.55 -10.67
CA SER A 121 -0.63 9.26 -11.54
C SER A 121 -1.13 10.67 -11.87
N GLU A 122 -2.38 10.81 -12.28
CA GLU A 122 -2.98 12.12 -12.56
C GLU A 122 -3.07 13.02 -11.33
N ALA A 123 -3.48 12.46 -10.18
CA ALA A 123 -3.54 13.20 -8.92
C ALA A 123 -2.13 13.67 -8.49
N ALA A 124 -1.11 12.84 -8.70
CA ALA A 124 0.28 13.20 -8.45
C ALA A 124 0.78 14.30 -9.41
N ALA A 125 0.38 14.28 -10.68
CA ALA A 125 0.69 15.31 -11.65
C ALA A 125 0.00 16.65 -11.31
N ARG A 126 -1.27 16.60 -10.88
CA ARG A 126 -2.06 17.76 -10.42
C ARG A 126 -1.67 18.26 -9.03
N LYS A 127 -0.76 17.58 -8.33
CA LYS A 127 -0.41 17.82 -6.90
C LYS A 127 -1.64 17.80 -5.98
N ASP A 128 -2.67 17.04 -6.35
CA ASP A 128 -3.89 16.89 -5.58
C ASP A 128 -3.67 15.89 -4.43
N LYS A 129 -3.51 16.45 -3.23
CA LYS A 129 -3.22 15.70 -2.00
C LYS A 129 -4.38 14.79 -1.59
N ALA A 130 -5.61 15.28 -1.70
CA ALA A 130 -6.79 14.52 -1.31
C ALA A 130 -7.00 13.35 -2.27
N GLY A 131 -6.89 13.61 -3.58
CA GLY A 131 -6.99 12.58 -4.62
C GLY A 131 -5.92 11.49 -4.49
N MET A 132 -4.66 11.85 -4.22
CA MET A 132 -3.59 10.85 -4.03
C MET A 132 -3.86 9.93 -2.83
N ILE A 133 -4.30 10.49 -1.70
CA ILE A 133 -4.61 9.71 -0.48
C ILE A 133 -5.83 8.82 -0.71
N GLU A 134 -6.85 9.32 -1.39
CA GLU A 134 -8.07 8.55 -1.69
C GLU A 134 -7.76 7.37 -2.61
N SER A 135 -7.02 7.60 -3.71
CA SER A 135 -6.62 6.52 -4.62
C SER A 135 -5.72 5.50 -3.93
N ALA A 136 -4.76 5.94 -3.10
CA ALA A 136 -3.92 5.02 -2.32
C ALA A 136 -4.73 4.14 -1.35
N LYS A 137 -5.77 4.69 -0.71
CA LYS A 137 -6.70 3.92 0.15
C LYS A 137 -7.51 2.91 -0.65
N LYS A 138 -8.04 3.31 -1.81
CA LYS A 138 -8.80 2.43 -2.71
C LYS A 138 -7.93 1.27 -3.21
N ILE A 139 -6.72 1.56 -3.67
CA ILE A 139 -5.73 0.55 -4.08
C ILE A 139 -5.47 -0.42 -2.92
N ALA A 140 -5.22 0.08 -1.70
CA ALA A 140 -5.00 -0.77 -0.54
C ALA A 140 -6.17 -1.72 -0.22
N GLY A 141 -7.42 -1.23 -0.36
CA GLY A 141 -8.61 -2.07 -0.20
C GLY A 141 -8.74 -3.14 -1.28
N MET A 142 -8.39 -2.81 -2.53
CA MET A 142 -8.39 -3.77 -3.65
C MET A 142 -7.31 -4.83 -3.51
N LEU A 143 -6.13 -4.48 -2.99
CA LEU A 143 -5.05 -5.44 -2.75
C LEU A 143 -5.41 -6.50 -1.71
N GLY A 144 -6.17 -6.11 -0.68
CA GLY A 144 -6.74 -7.08 0.27
C GLY A 144 -7.67 -8.08 -0.41
N LYS A 145 -8.49 -7.64 -1.38
CA LYS A 145 -9.35 -8.53 -2.17
C LYS A 145 -8.56 -9.47 -3.09
N ILE A 146 -7.48 -8.98 -3.72
CA ILE A 146 -6.57 -9.84 -4.50
C ILE A 146 -6.04 -10.98 -3.66
N GLN A 147 -5.64 -10.69 -2.41
CA GLN A 147 -5.15 -11.73 -1.51
C GLN A 147 -6.23 -12.76 -1.20
N THR A 148 -7.44 -12.32 -0.82
CA THR A 148 -8.56 -13.23 -0.57
C THR A 148 -8.86 -14.14 -1.77
N PHE A 149 -8.95 -13.58 -2.98
CA PHE A 149 -9.17 -14.38 -4.19
C PHE A 149 -7.99 -15.29 -4.53
N SER A 150 -6.75 -14.86 -4.25
CA SER A 150 -5.56 -15.70 -4.41
C SER A 150 -5.58 -16.88 -3.45
N ASP A 151 -6.00 -16.67 -2.20
CA ASP A 151 -6.14 -17.73 -1.20
C ASP A 151 -7.25 -18.72 -1.58
N ASP A 152 -8.37 -18.24 -2.14
CA ASP A 152 -9.45 -19.09 -2.66
C ASP A 152 -8.97 -19.97 -3.83
N ILE A 153 -8.21 -19.40 -4.77
CA ILE A 153 -7.60 -20.15 -5.89
C ILE A 153 -6.57 -21.16 -5.36
N ALA A 154 -5.73 -20.74 -4.42
CA ALA A 154 -4.72 -21.59 -3.79
C ALA A 154 -5.36 -22.79 -3.07
N GLY A 155 -6.49 -22.57 -2.38
CA GLY A 155 -7.25 -23.62 -1.69
C GLY A 155 -7.85 -24.67 -2.64
N LYS A 156 -8.14 -24.29 -3.89
CA LYS A 156 -8.67 -25.18 -4.94
C LYS A 156 -7.58 -25.81 -5.83
N CYS A 157 -6.33 -25.37 -5.69
CA CYS A 157 -5.21 -25.87 -6.48
C CYS A 157 -4.75 -27.24 -5.98
N LYS A 158 -4.71 -28.23 -6.88
CA LYS A 158 -4.24 -29.59 -6.57
C LYS A 158 -2.72 -29.69 -6.47
N ASP A 159 -1.99 -28.74 -7.05
CA ASP A 159 -0.53 -28.72 -7.08
C ASP A 159 0.02 -27.95 -5.87
N PRO A 160 0.72 -28.61 -4.92
CA PRO A 160 1.19 -27.98 -3.70
C PRO A 160 2.25 -26.90 -3.96
N ILE A 161 3.07 -27.05 -5.00
CA ILE A 161 4.15 -26.10 -5.33
C ILE A 161 3.53 -24.80 -5.85
N LEU A 162 2.54 -24.90 -6.74
CA LEU A 162 1.85 -23.72 -7.26
C LEU A 162 1.01 -23.02 -6.19
N ARG A 163 0.39 -23.80 -5.30
CA ARG A 163 -0.35 -23.27 -4.14
C ARG A 163 0.55 -22.44 -3.23
N GLU A 164 1.66 -22.99 -2.78
CA GLU A 164 2.61 -22.29 -1.90
C GLU A 164 3.19 -21.04 -2.59
N ARG A 165 3.52 -21.17 -3.88
CA ARG A 165 4.02 -20.03 -4.67
C ARG A 165 2.98 -18.90 -4.76
N LEU A 166 1.71 -19.21 -5.02
CA LEU A 166 0.64 -18.21 -5.08
C LEU A 166 0.41 -17.55 -3.72
N GLN A 167 0.40 -18.32 -2.63
CA GLN A 167 0.25 -17.78 -1.28
C GLN A 167 1.43 -16.89 -0.87
N ALA A 168 2.65 -17.24 -1.25
CA ALA A 168 3.82 -16.41 -0.98
C ALA A 168 3.77 -15.09 -1.76
N ILE A 169 3.47 -15.16 -3.07
CA ILE A 169 3.48 -13.98 -3.95
C ILE A 169 2.30 -13.03 -3.66
N SER A 170 1.12 -13.55 -3.32
CA SER A 170 -0.09 -12.74 -3.09
C SER A 170 -0.06 -11.89 -1.82
N ARG A 171 0.85 -12.16 -0.87
CA ARG A 171 1.05 -11.35 0.34
C ARG A 171 1.88 -10.08 0.09
N VAL A 172 2.76 -10.13 -0.91
CA VAL A 172 3.72 -9.04 -1.21
C VAL A 172 3.03 -7.72 -1.59
N PRO A 173 1.98 -7.69 -2.44
CA PRO A 173 1.34 -6.43 -2.83
C PRO A 173 0.77 -5.63 -1.65
N GLN A 174 0.30 -6.29 -0.59
CA GLN A 174 -0.28 -5.63 0.58
C GLN A 174 0.75 -4.76 1.34
N ASN A 175 2.02 -5.17 1.34
CA ASN A 175 3.10 -4.42 2.01
C ASN A 175 3.35 -3.09 1.30
N PHE A 176 3.32 -3.09 -0.03
CA PHE A 176 3.43 -1.87 -0.82
C PHE A 176 2.22 -0.95 -0.65
N ALA A 177 1.03 -1.47 -0.32
CA ALA A 177 -0.15 -0.65 -0.05
C ALA A 177 0.05 0.27 1.16
N VAL A 178 0.74 -0.21 2.19
CA VAL A 178 1.07 0.58 3.38
C VAL A 178 2.10 1.65 3.02
N GLN A 179 3.16 1.29 2.30
CA GLN A 179 4.17 2.23 1.81
C GLN A 179 3.54 3.31 0.92
N LEU A 180 2.62 2.94 0.02
CA LEU A 180 1.93 3.86 -0.87
C LEU A 180 1.09 4.88 -0.10
N LYS A 181 0.37 4.45 0.94
CA LYS A 181 -0.38 5.34 1.82
C LYS A 181 0.54 6.30 2.60
N ILE A 182 1.68 5.82 3.07
CA ILE A 182 2.67 6.65 3.77
C ILE A 182 3.26 7.68 2.80
N ILE A 183 3.72 7.26 1.61
CA ILE A 183 4.31 8.16 0.63
C ILE A 183 3.27 9.19 0.14
N ALA A 184 2.02 8.78 -0.10
CA ALA A 184 0.95 9.71 -0.45
C ALA A 184 0.69 10.74 0.67
N ALA A 185 0.72 10.32 1.94
CA ALA A 185 0.57 11.22 3.08
C ALA A 185 1.80 12.13 3.26
N VAL A 186 3.02 11.62 3.11
CA VAL A 186 4.27 12.39 3.24
C VAL A 186 4.40 13.40 2.11
N LYS A 187 4.06 13.01 0.88
CA LYS A 187 4.01 13.92 -0.27
C LYS A 187 2.97 15.03 -0.10
N SER A 188 1.93 14.80 0.69
CA SER A 188 0.98 15.85 1.06
C SER A 188 1.55 16.88 2.06
N GLY A 189 2.63 16.54 2.77
CA GLY A 189 3.31 17.42 3.73
C GLY A 189 4.53 18.15 3.17
N SER A 190 5.27 17.54 2.22
CA SER A 190 6.48 18.14 1.63
C SER A 190 6.17 19.31 0.69
N GLY A 191 6.97 20.37 0.77
CA GLY A 191 6.87 21.56 -0.08
C GLY A 191 7.09 21.29 -1.57
N ALA A 192 6.81 22.29 -2.42
CA ALA A 192 6.64 22.17 -3.87
C ALA A 192 7.85 21.64 -4.68
N ASN A 193 9.04 21.46 -4.06
CA ASN A 193 10.32 21.11 -4.71
C ASN A 193 10.91 19.76 -4.29
N ASP A 194 10.16 18.89 -3.62
CA ASP A 194 10.70 17.60 -3.17
C ASP A 194 10.69 16.52 -4.29
N ASN A 195 11.72 16.56 -5.15
CA ASN A 195 11.96 15.57 -6.20
C ASN A 195 12.20 14.16 -5.63
N SER A 196 12.73 14.04 -4.41
CA SER A 196 12.95 12.77 -3.73
C SER A 196 11.63 12.06 -3.43
N ALA A 197 10.66 12.77 -2.88
CA ALA A 197 9.32 12.23 -2.62
C ALA A 197 8.57 11.83 -3.91
N LYS A 198 8.85 12.48 -5.05
CA LYS A 198 8.29 12.06 -6.36
C LYS A 198 8.92 10.75 -6.84
N HIS A 199 10.24 10.62 -6.73
CA HIS A 199 10.94 9.40 -7.10
C HIS A 199 10.46 8.20 -6.26
N GLN A 200 10.36 8.37 -4.94
CA GLN A 200 9.86 7.33 -4.03
C GLN A 200 8.43 6.85 -4.38
N LEU A 201 7.54 7.77 -4.75
CA LEU A 201 6.18 7.42 -5.18
C LEU A 201 6.20 6.57 -6.45
N VAL A 202 6.99 6.98 -7.45
CA VAL A 202 7.11 6.25 -8.72
C VAL A 202 7.67 4.86 -8.49
N THR A 203 8.77 4.73 -7.72
CA THR A 203 9.37 3.43 -7.41
C THR A 203 8.39 2.53 -6.67
N CYS A 204 7.69 3.05 -5.65
CA CYS A 204 6.72 2.26 -4.89
C CYS A 204 5.55 1.80 -5.76
N ALA A 205 5.00 2.69 -6.59
CA ALA A 205 3.90 2.36 -7.51
C ALA A 205 4.32 1.31 -8.55
N GLN A 206 5.52 1.42 -9.12
CA GLN A 206 6.07 0.44 -10.06
C GLN A 206 6.30 -0.93 -9.40
N SER A 207 6.89 -0.96 -8.20
CA SER A 207 7.09 -2.20 -7.45
C SER A 207 5.77 -2.87 -7.12
N LEU A 208 4.75 -2.09 -6.74
CA LEU A 208 3.41 -2.59 -6.48
C LEU A 208 2.78 -3.19 -7.75
N CYS A 209 2.79 -2.46 -8.86
CA CYS A 209 2.28 -2.95 -10.14
C CYS A 209 2.95 -4.25 -10.58
N ASN A 210 4.28 -4.34 -10.48
CA ASN A 210 5.02 -5.56 -10.78
C ASN A 210 4.62 -6.72 -9.86
N SER A 211 4.42 -6.45 -8.56
CA SER A 211 3.95 -7.47 -7.62
C SER A 211 2.54 -7.97 -7.94
N VAL A 212 1.65 -7.07 -8.39
CA VAL A 212 0.30 -7.44 -8.84
C VAL A 212 0.35 -8.29 -10.10
N ILE A 213 1.16 -7.92 -11.10
CA ILE A 213 1.36 -8.72 -12.33
C ILE A 213 1.83 -10.13 -11.99
N LYS A 214 2.86 -10.27 -11.14
CA LYS A 214 3.34 -11.59 -10.69
C LYS A 214 2.26 -12.40 -9.96
N THR A 215 1.37 -11.73 -9.22
CA THR A 215 0.25 -12.38 -8.55
C THR A 215 -0.77 -12.89 -9.55
N VAL A 216 -1.10 -12.10 -10.58
CA VAL A 216 -1.99 -12.50 -11.68
C VAL A 216 -1.43 -13.70 -12.45
N GLU A 217 -0.16 -13.68 -12.83
CA GLU A 217 0.50 -14.78 -13.55
C GLU A 217 0.55 -16.07 -12.71
N ALA A 218 0.86 -15.95 -11.41
CA ALA A 218 0.85 -17.08 -10.49
C ALA A 218 -0.57 -17.62 -10.29
N ALA A 219 -1.56 -16.73 -10.17
CA ALA A 219 -2.97 -17.10 -10.03
C ALA A 219 -3.50 -17.82 -11.28
N GLN A 220 -3.13 -17.36 -12.48
CA GLN A 220 -3.47 -18.02 -13.73
C GLN A 220 -2.88 -19.45 -13.78
N SER A 221 -1.61 -19.59 -13.43
CA SER A 221 -0.92 -20.88 -13.39
C SER A 221 -1.59 -21.85 -12.41
N ALA A 222 -1.93 -21.36 -11.21
CA ALA A 222 -2.62 -22.15 -10.20
C ALA A 222 -4.07 -22.49 -10.61
N ALA A 223 -4.79 -21.55 -11.22
CA ALA A 223 -6.17 -21.72 -11.67
C ALA A 223 -6.31 -22.80 -12.75
N ILE A 224 -5.33 -22.93 -13.64
CA ILE A 224 -5.30 -24.02 -14.64
C ILE A 224 -5.25 -25.39 -13.95
N LYS A 225 -4.50 -25.52 -12.86
CA LYS A 225 -4.37 -26.75 -12.07
C LYS A 225 -5.44 -26.93 -10.98
N CYS A 226 -6.46 -26.09 -10.97
CA CYS A 226 -7.66 -26.28 -10.13
C CYS A 226 -8.72 -27.17 -10.82
N LYS A 227 -8.57 -27.45 -12.12
CA LYS A 227 -9.41 -28.42 -12.85
C LYS A 227 -9.03 -29.85 -12.47
#